data_AF-A0A6A6AXT7-F1
#
_entry.id   AF-A0A6A6AXT7-F1
#
_cell.length_a   1.000
_cell.length_b   1.000
_cell.length_c   1.000
_cell.angle_alpha   90.00
_cell.angle_beta   90.00
_cell.angle_gamma   90.00
#
_symmetry.space_group_name_H-M   'P 1'
#
loop_
_entity.id
_entity.type
_entity.pdbx_description
1 polymer ?
#
loop_
_entity_poly.entity_id
_entity_poly.type
_entity_poly.pdbx_seq_one_letter_code
_entity_poly.pdbx_strand_id
1 'polypeptide(L)'
;LDLRTLTDFRCVNQRAMQVVDSIFPYNAIIKHVRNALRGILSIETGRWITCEALFETLCTPQCESCGAFGGYLYLITCKRVCYRC
;
A
#
# COMPACT_ATOMS: atom_id res chain seq x y z
N LEU A 1 9.11 6.36 -2.52
CA LEU A 1 8.42 6.40 -3.83
C LEU A 1 6.94 6.11 -3.62
N ASP A 2 6.07 6.84 -4.31
CA ASP A 2 4.61 6.62 -4.25
C ASP A 2 4.18 5.40 -5.07
N LEU A 3 3.02 4.85 -4.72
CA LEU A 3 2.50 3.62 -5.33
C LEU A 3 2.16 3.82 -6.80
N ARG A 4 1.70 5.01 -7.20
CA ARG A 4 1.33 5.28 -8.59
C ARG A 4 2.58 5.28 -9.48
N THR A 5 3.60 6.04 -9.10
CA THR A 5 4.88 6.10 -9.83
C THR A 5 5.52 4.72 -9.97
N LEU A 6 5.54 3.90 -8.90
CA LEU A 6 6.07 2.55 -8.96
C LEU A 6 5.27 1.64 -9.90
N THR A 7 3.94 1.71 -9.84
CA THR A 7 3.06 0.89 -10.68
C THR A 7 3.20 1.28 -12.16
N ASP A 8 3.23 2.59 -12.44
CA ASP A 8 3.39 3.10 -13.81
C ASP A 8 4.76 2.70 -14.37
N PHE A 9 5.84 2.86 -13.59
CA PHE A 9 7.17 2.44 -14.00
C PHE A 9 7.28 0.92 -14.23
N ARG A 10 6.63 0.11 -13.39
CA ARG A 10 6.57 -1.35 -13.54
C ARG A 10 5.99 -1.79 -14.89
N CYS A 11 5.08 -0.99 -15.46
CA CYS A 11 4.41 -1.28 -16.72
C CYS A 11 5.21 -0.87 -17.97
N VAL A 12 6.35 -0.17 -17.82
CA VAL A 12 7.09 0.38 -18.96
C VAL A 12 7.79 -0.70 -19.78
N ASN A 13 8.46 -1.66 -19.13
CA ASN A 13 9.11 -2.81 -19.79
C ASN A 13 9.45 -3.91 -18.77
N GLN A 14 9.90 -5.07 -19.26
CA GLN A 14 10.24 -6.21 -18.41
C GLN A 14 11.36 -5.91 -17.39
N ARG A 15 12.34 -5.09 -17.76
CA ARG A 15 13.44 -4.73 -16.85
C ARG A 15 12.96 -3.81 -15.73
N ALA A 16 12.12 -2.83 -16.04
CA ALA A 16 11.48 -1.98 -15.04
C ALA A 16 10.59 -2.80 -14.10
N MET A 17 9.87 -3.79 -14.64
CA MET A 17 9.11 -4.74 -13.83
C MET A 17 9.99 -5.48 -12.83
N GLN A 18 11.12 -6.04 -13.27
CA GLN A 18 12.07 -6.74 -12.40
C GLN A 18 12.66 -5.83 -11.32
N VAL A 19 13.00 -4.58 -11.68
CA VAL A 19 13.50 -3.59 -10.72
C VAL A 19 12.46 -3.29 -9.65
N VAL A 20 11.21 -3.04 -10.04
CA VAL A 20 10.13 -2.74 -9.08
C VAL A 20 9.81 -3.97 -8.21
N ASP A 21 9.77 -5.17 -8.79
CA ASP A 21 9.49 -6.41 -8.05
C ASP A 21 10.65 -6.82 -7.13
N SER A 22 11.86 -6.29 -7.33
CA SER A 22 13.00 -6.47 -6.41
C SER A 22 12.87 -5.61 -5.14
N ILE A 23 12.01 -4.60 -5.14
CA ILE A 23 11.77 -3.74 -3.97
C ILE A 23 10.94 -4.53 -2.96
N PHE A 24 11.57 -4.90 -1.84
CA PHE A 24 10.95 -5.73 -0.80
C PHE A 24 9.54 -5.25 -0.35
N PRO A 25 9.32 -3.99 0.05
CA PRO A 25 7.99 -3.55 0.49
C PRO A 25 6.94 -3.65 -0.62
N TYR A 26 7.33 -3.34 -1.87
CA TYR A 26 6.42 -3.42 -3.01
C TYR A 26 6.02 -4.86 -3.34
N ASN A 27 6.98 -5.77 -3.35
CA ASN A 27 6.75 -7.19 -3.57
C ASN A 27 5.84 -7.79 -2.48
N ALA A 28 6.08 -7.45 -1.22
CA ALA A 28 5.23 -7.87 -0.10
C ALA A 28 3.78 -7.39 -0.27
N ILE A 29 3.58 -6.12 -0.67
CA ILE A 29 2.24 -5.56 -0.94
C ILE A 29 1.53 -6.33 -2.05
N ILE A 30 2.18 -6.60 -3.19
CA ILE A 30 1.59 -7.36 -4.30
C ILE A 30 1.24 -8.79 -3.90
N LYS A 31 2.06 -9.40 -3.04
CA LYS A 31 1.89 -10.79 -2.60
C LYS A 31 0.75 -10.94 -1.60
N HIS A 32 0.65 -10.04 -0.62
CA HIS A 32 -0.27 -10.20 0.51
C HIS A 32 -1.53 -9.33 0.41
N VAL A 33 -1.46 -8.17 -0.26
CA VAL A 33 -2.51 -7.15 -0.17
C VAL A 33 -2.84 -6.52 -1.53
N ARG A 34 -2.82 -7.36 -2.58
CA ARG A 34 -3.09 -6.94 -3.97
C ARG A 34 -4.40 -6.18 -4.14
N ASN A 35 -5.44 -6.58 -3.41
CA ASN A 35 -6.76 -5.94 -3.51
C ASN A 35 -6.75 -4.51 -2.96
N ALA A 36 -6.00 -4.24 -1.87
CA ALA A 36 -5.87 -2.88 -1.35
C ALA A 36 -5.08 -2.00 -2.31
N LEU A 37 -3.97 -2.51 -2.88
CA LEU A 37 -3.20 -1.80 -3.89
C LEU A 37 -4.07 -1.43 -5.10
N ARG A 38 -4.87 -2.37 -5.61
CA ARG A 38 -5.84 -2.10 -6.68
C ARG A 38 -6.84 -1.02 -6.27
N GLY A 39 -7.42 -1.12 -5.08
CA GLY A 39 -8.35 -0.11 -4.56
C GLY A 39 -7.74 1.29 -4.51
N ILE A 40 -6.53 1.42 -3.96
CA ILE A 40 -5.76 2.67 -3.87
C ILE A 40 -5.51 3.29 -5.25
N LEU A 41 -5.17 2.47 -6.25
CA LEU A 41 -4.93 2.94 -7.61
C LEU A 41 -6.24 3.34 -8.30
N SER A 42 -7.33 2.61 -8.08
CA SER A 42 -8.65 2.89 -8.67
C SER A 42 -9.30 4.16 -8.14
N ILE A 43 -9.07 4.52 -6.87
CA ILE A 43 -9.55 5.79 -6.29
C ILE A 43 -8.53 6.92 -6.42
N GLU A 44 -7.46 6.72 -7.18
CA GLU A 44 -6.41 7.70 -7.48
C GLU A 44 -5.65 8.23 -6.26
N THR A 45 -5.68 7.53 -5.12
CA THR A 45 -4.95 7.94 -3.90
C THR A 45 -3.49 7.47 -3.91
N GLY A 46 -3.11 6.59 -4.83
CA GLY A 46 -1.76 6.02 -4.92
C GLY A 46 -0.62 7.03 -5.11
N ARG A 47 -0.91 8.24 -5.60
CA ARG A 47 0.08 9.34 -5.72
C ARG A 47 0.46 9.97 -4.39
N TRP A 48 -0.39 9.82 -3.37
CA TRP A 48 -0.21 10.42 -2.04
C TRP A 48 0.32 9.42 -1.02
N ILE A 49 0.36 8.13 -1.37
CA ILE A 49 0.71 7.04 -0.47
C ILE A 49 2.04 6.48 -0.93
N THR A 50 3.04 6.51 -0.04
CA THR A 50 4.34 5.88 -0.30
C THR A 50 4.25 4.36 -0.12
N CYS A 51 5.06 3.63 -0.89
CA CYS A 51 5.17 2.18 -0.74
C CYS A 51 5.59 1.77 0.68
N GLU A 52 6.48 2.55 1.30
CA GLU A 52 6.93 2.32 2.67
C GLU A 52 5.82 2.57 3.68
N ALA A 53 5.08 3.69 3.57
CA ALA A 53 3.98 3.99 4.48
C ALA A 53 2.88 2.91 4.43
N LEU A 54 2.54 2.43 3.23
CA LEU A 54 1.59 1.32 3.11
C LEU A 54 2.13 0.05 3.76
N PHE A 55 3.39 -0.28 3.52
CA PHE A 55 4.02 -1.47 4.11
C PHE A 55 4.06 -1.40 5.65
N GLU A 56 4.48 -0.27 6.22
CA GLU A 56 4.50 -0.05 7.67
C GLU A 56 3.10 -0.15 8.27
N THR A 57 2.10 0.48 7.63
CA THR A 57 0.70 0.41 8.07
C THR A 57 0.18 -1.03 8.09
N LEU A 58 0.57 -1.85 7.10
CA LEU A 58 0.23 -3.26 7.03
C LEU A 58 0.95 -4.10 8.10
N CYS A 59 2.15 -3.71 8.52
CA CYS A 59 2.90 -4.35 9.59
C CYS A 59 2.43 -3.98 11.01
N THR A 60 1.81 -2.81 11.20
CA THR A 60 1.35 -2.33 12.52
C THR A 60 -0.05 -2.85 12.84
N PRO A 61 -0.29 -3.78 13.79
CA PRO A 61 -1.63 -4.34 14.02
C PRO A 61 -2.65 -3.38 14.68
N GLN A 62 -2.21 -2.23 15.19
CA GLN A 62 -3.05 -1.30 15.94
C GLN A 62 -3.78 -0.28 15.06
N CYS A 63 -4.95 0.13 15.53
CA CYS A 63 -5.68 1.29 15.04
C CYS A 63 -4.93 2.56 15.40
N GLU A 64 -4.73 3.45 14.44
CA GLU A 64 -4.01 4.71 14.64
C GLU A 64 -4.73 5.65 15.60
N SER A 65 -6.06 5.60 15.66
CA SER A 65 -6.86 6.51 16.49
C SER A 65 -6.97 6.07 17.96
N CYS A 66 -7.07 4.75 18.23
CA CYS A 66 -7.39 4.25 19.57
C CYS A 66 -6.45 3.15 20.09
N GLY A 67 -5.47 2.70 19.30
CA GLY A 67 -4.50 1.66 19.70
C GLY A 67 -5.06 0.24 19.79
N ALA A 68 -6.38 0.04 19.69
CA ALA A 68 -7.01 -1.29 19.62
C ALA A 68 -6.63 -2.01 18.32
N PHE A 69 -6.99 -3.29 18.17
CA PHE A 69 -6.73 -4.01 16.93
C PHE A 69 -7.39 -3.34 15.72
N GLY A 70 -6.58 -2.92 14.74
CA GLY A 70 -7.00 -2.28 13.50
C GLY A 70 -7.21 -3.31 12.40
N GLY A 71 -8.44 -3.85 12.31
CA GLY A 71 -8.78 -4.87 11.32
C GLY A 71 -8.93 -4.34 9.88
N TYR A 72 -8.98 -3.01 9.70
CA TYR A 72 -9.26 -2.37 8.41
C TYR A 72 -8.16 -1.41 8.01
N LEU A 73 -7.98 -1.25 6.70
CA LEU A 73 -7.11 -0.24 6.10
C LEU A 73 -7.98 0.79 5.37
N TYR A 74 -7.93 2.04 5.82
CA TYR A 74 -8.63 3.14 5.17
C TYR A 74 -7.80 3.62 3.97
N LEU A 75 -8.25 3.26 2.76
CA LEU A 75 -7.49 3.44 1.50
C LEU A 75 -7.27 4.90 1.10
N ILE A 76 -8.08 5.83 1.62
CA ILE A 76 -7.98 7.26 1.28
C ILE A 76 -6.77 7.90 1.97
N THR A 77 -6.57 7.59 3.25
CA THR A 77 -5.48 8.19 4.05
C THR A 77 -4.37 7.19 4.40
N CYS A 78 -4.45 5.94 3.93
CA CYS A 78 -3.54 4.86 4.28
C CYS A 78 -3.39 4.68 5.80
N LYS A 79 -4.51 4.67 6.53
CA LYS A 79 -4.51 4.52 8.00
C LYS A 79 -5.10 3.18 8.40
N ARG A 80 -4.56 2.59 9.45
CA ARG A 80 -5.14 1.39 10.04
C ARG A 80 -6.19 1.78 11.06
N VAL A 81 -7.40 1.23 10.92
CA VAL A 81 -8.56 1.58 11.73
C VAL A 81 -9.29 0.33 12.23
N CYS A 82 -9.95 0.45 13.38
CA CYS A 82 -10.85 -0.59 13.89
C CYS A 82 -12.28 -0.32 13.41
N TYR A 83 -13.21 -1.25 13.60
CA TYR A 83 -14.60 -1.06 13.16
C TYR A 83 -15.31 0.18 13.74
N ARG A 84 -14.84 0.66 14.91
CA ARG A 84 -15.47 1.77 15.64
C ARG A 84 -14.89 3.14 15.29
N CYS A 85 -13.76 3.19 14.60
CA CYS A 85 -13.02 4.41 14.24
C CYS A 85 -13.03 4.58 12.73
#